data_AF-A0A7S2GV16-F1
#
_entry.id   AF-A0A7S2GV16-F1
#
_cell.length_a   1.000
_cell.length_b   1.000
_cell.length_c   1.000
_cell.angle_alpha   90.00
_cell.angle_beta   90.00
_cell.angle_gamma   90.00
#
_symmetry.space_group_name_H-M   'P 1'
#
loop_
_entity.id
_entity.type
_entity.pdbx_description
1 polymer ?
#
loop_
_entity_poly.entity_id
_entity_poly.type
_entity_poly.pdbx_seq_one_letter_code
_entity_poly.pdbx_strand_id
1 'polypeptide(L)'
;NYEYLLQLNMIAGRSYNDITQYPVMPWVIKDYTSKSLDFTNPSKWSTIFRDLEKPIGALNENRLQSFLERYEDYDDPSNPEMPKFMYGSHYSSAGIVLHFLLRLEPFTSLALELQGGHFDCADRLFFDVNESWQGCCSTSMSDVKELVPEWYCLPDMFHNTNEWKLGELQEGRGRVDNVRLPPWAKGDAHEFVRINRTALESEYVSTNLHHWIDLIFGYKQQGDDAIKAYNVFHYLTYEEGVEIEGIEDPTMREAAEAQIRHFGQTPTQLLKVPHTERLPLNECVRPLLSGEKDLKNLQFFQCHE
;
A
#
# COMPACT_ATOMS: atom_id res chain seq x y z
N ASN A 1 9.21 5.31 -10.74
CA ASN A 1 8.80 4.99 -9.36
C ASN A 1 8.34 3.56 -9.22
N TYR A 2 7.37 3.10 -10.04
CA TYR A 2 6.80 1.75 -9.97
C TYR A 2 7.85 0.62 -9.97
N GLU A 3 8.78 0.64 -10.93
CA GLU A 3 9.82 -0.39 -11.05
C GLU A 3 10.75 -0.41 -9.83
N TYR A 4 11.10 0.76 -9.31
CA TYR A 4 11.94 0.87 -8.12
C TYR A 4 11.23 0.30 -6.88
N LEU A 5 9.93 0.57 -6.72
CA LEU A 5 9.14 -0.05 -5.66
C LEU A 5 9.08 -1.58 -5.78
N LEU A 6 8.92 -2.12 -7.00
CA LEU A 6 8.98 -3.56 -7.22
C LEU A 6 10.35 -4.14 -6.87
N GLN A 7 11.44 -3.45 -7.22
CA GLN A 7 12.81 -3.86 -6.84
C GLN A 7 13.01 -3.87 -5.33
N LEU A 8 12.58 -2.83 -4.62
CA LEU A 8 12.63 -2.78 -3.15
C LEU A 8 11.84 -3.92 -2.52
N ASN A 9 10.63 -4.18 -3.02
CA ASN A 9 9.81 -5.32 -2.59
C ASN A 9 10.57 -6.65 -2.75
N MET A 10 11.12 -6.92 -3.95
CA MET A 10 11.86 -8.15 -4.22
C MET A 10 13.10 -8.31 -3.31
N ILE A 11 13.86 -7.23 -3.12
CA ILE A 11 15.07 -7.25 -2.27
C ILE A 11 14.68 -7.43 -0.78
N ALA A 12 13.52 -6.92 -0.37
CA ALA A 12 12.97 -7.10 0.98
C ALA A 12 12.24 -8.44 1.20
N GLY A 13 12.47 -9.42 0.32
CA GLY A 13 11.92 -10.78 0.44
C GLY A 13 10.48 -10.96 -0.04
N ARG A 14 9.85 -9.93 -0.62
CA ARG A 14 8.47 -10.02 -1.13
C ARG A 14 8.41 -10.73 -2.47
N SER A 15 7.34 -11.48 -2.70
CA SER A 15 7.18 -12.30 -3.91
C SER A 15 5.72 -12.51 -4.28
N TYR A 16 5.48 -12.69 -5.58
CA TYR A 16 4.18 -13.12 -6.10
C TYR A 16 3.89 -14.61 -5.83
N ASN A 17 4.90 -15.40 -5.46
CA ASN A 17 4.75 -16.84 -5.19
C ASN A 17 4.19 -17.12 -3.78
N ASP A 18 4.25 -16.13 -2.88
CA ASP A 18 3.76 -16.25 -1.51
C ASP A 18 2.84 -15.06 -1.19
N ILE A 19 1.54 -15.33 -1.06
CA ILE A 19 0.53 -14.30 -0.80
C ILE A 19 0.62 -13.72 0.61
N THR A 20 1.27 -14.39 1.57
CA THR A 20 1.49 -13.82 2.91
C THR A 20 2.61 -12.76 2.88
N GLN A 21 3.48 -12.82 1.87
CA GLN A 21 4.59 -11.91 1.63
C GLN A 21 4.49 -11.20 0.27
N TYR A 22 3.27 -10.85 -0.12
CA TYR A 22 3.02 -10.19 -1.40
C TYR A 22 3.64 -8.78 -1.46
N PRO A 23 4.04 -8.29 -2.65
CA PRO A 23 4.55 -6.94 -2.79
C PRO A 23 3.53 -5.88 -2.35
N VAL A 24 4.02 -4.82 -1.71
CA VAL A 24 3.22 -3.71 -1.18
C VAL A 24 3.54 -2.41 -1.93
N MET A 25 2.50 -1.62 -2.19
CA MET A 25 2.57 -0.33 -2.87
C MET A 25 1.80 0.74 -2.07
N PRO A 26 2.21 2.02 -2.12
CA PRO A 26 1.52 3.08 -1.40
C PRO A 26 0.16 3.38 -2.01
N TRP A 27 -0.84 3.72 -1.21
CA TRP A 27 -1.90 4.61 -1.72
C TRP A 27 -1.29 5.96 -2.14
N VAL A 28 -1.60 6.44 -3.35
CA VAL A 28 -1.09 7.71 -3.88
C VAL A 28 -2.17 8.78 -3.97
N ILE A 29 -3.30 8.46 -4.60
CA ILE A 29 -4.43 9.38 -4.74
C ILE A 29 -5.30 9.27 -3.48
N LYS A 30 -5.82 10.39 -2.99
CA LYS A 30 -6.85 10.45 -1.94
C LYS A 30 -8.19 11.04 -2.40
N ASP A 31 -8.23 11.67 -3.58
CA ASP A 31 -9.46 12.19 -4.16
C ASP A 31 -10.11 11.17 -5.11
N TYR A 32 -11.14 10.50 -4.61
CA TYR A 32 -11.96 9.55 -5.37
C TYR A 32 -13.36 10.09 -5.68
N THR A 33 -13.55 11.41 -5.57
CA THR A 33 -14.87 12.06 -5.70
C THR A 33 -14.94 13.08 -6.83
N SER A 34 -13.82 13.72 -7.18
CA SER A 34 -13.76 14.70 -8.26
C SER A 34 -13.99 14.07 -9.63
N LYS A 35 -14.49 14.88 -10.57
CA LYS A 35 -14.69 14.48 -11.98
C LYS A 35 -13.40 14.44 -12.81
N SER A 36 -12.33 15.07 -12.32
CA SER A 36 -11.04 15.15 -12.99
C SER A 36 -9.95 15.45 -11.97
N LEU A 37 -8.74 14.96 -12.21
CA LEU A 37 -7.55 15.25 -11.40
C LEU A 37 -6.55 16.02 -12.27
N ASP A 38 -5.98 17.10 -11.71
CA ASP A 38 -4.94 17.89 -12.37
C ASP A 38 -3.62 17.74 -11.59
N PHE A 39 -2.71 16.95 -12.13
CA PHE A 39 -1.38 16.72 -11.55
C PHE A 39 -0.38 17.82 -11.90
N THR A 40 -0.70 18.72 -12.84
CA THR A 40 0.23 19.76 -13.34
C THR A 40 0.26 21.00 -12.47
N ASN A 41 -0.77 21.20 -11.64
CA ASN A 41 -0.90 22.36 -10.78
C ASN A 41 -0.54 22.01 -9.32
N PRO A 42 0.63 22.46 -8.80
CA PRO A 42 1.06 22.16 -7.44
C PRO A 42 0.08 22.60 -6.35
N SER A 43 -0.71 23.65 -6.59
CA SER A 43 -1.74 24.10 -5.63
C SER A 43 -2.86 23.09 -5.40
N LYS A 44 -3.01 22.10 -6.29
CA LYS A 44 -4.00 21.01 -6.18
C LYS A 44 -3.44 19.75 -5.55
N TRP A 45 -2.13 19.63 -5.40
CA TRP A 45 -1.49 18.40 -4.93
C TRP A 45 -1.97 18.01 -3.53
N SER A 46 -2.12 18.97 -2.62
CA SER A 46 -2.60 18.71 -1.25
C SER A 46 -4.02 18.15 -1.18
N THR A 47 -4.85 18.34 -2.20
CA THR A 47 -6.20 17.75 -2.28
C THR A 47 -6.22 16.41 -3.01
N ILE A 48 -5.27 16.19 -3.92
CA ILE A 48 -5.24 15.01 -4.79
C ILE A 48 -4.42 13.87 -4.16
N PHE A 49 -3.26 14.19 -3.59
CA PHE A 49 -2.31 13.20 -3.13
C PHE A 49 -2.40 12.95 -1.62
N ARG A 50 -2.17 11.69 -1.26
CA ARG A 50 -1.88 11.30 0.11
C ARG A 50 -0.53 11.88 0.55
N ASP A 51 -0.45 12.25 1.82
CA ASP A 51 0.82 12.51 2.50
C ASP A 51 1.63 11.21 2.65
N LEU A 52 2.72 11.10 1.89
CA LEU A 52 3.59 9.91 1.86
C LEU A 52 4.57 9.84 3.05
N GLU A 53 4.65 10.90 3.87
CA GLU A 53 5.43 10.87 5.12
C GLU A 53 4.73 10.12 6.24
N LYS A 54 3.42 9.89 6.10
CA LYS A 54 2.56 9.31 7.13
C LYS A 54 2.08 7.90 6.74
N PRO A 55 2.09 6.93 7.68
CA PRO A 55 1.40 5.66 7.48
C PRO A 55 -0.11 5.88 7.41
N ILE A 56 -0.85 4.90 6.87
CA ILE A 56 -2.31 4.99 6.70
C ILE A 56 -3.02 5.40 8.00
N GLY A 57 -2.63 4.79 9.12
CA GLY A 57 -3.19 5.05 10.45
C GLY A 57 -3.10 6.50 10.91
N ALA A 58 -2.10 7.24 10.43
CA ALA A 58 -1.80 8.62 10.84
C ALA A 58 -2.36 9.70 9.91
N LEU A 59 -3.08 9.32 8.84
CA LEU A 59 -3.63 10.29 7.87
C LEU A 59 -4.80 11.11 8.40
N ASN A 60 -5.51 10.61 9.41
CA ASN A 60 -6.64 11.27 10.05
C ASN A 60 -6.29 11.54 11.52
N GLU A 61 -6.21 12.82 11.92
CA GLU A 61 -5.79 13.18 13.28
C GLU A 61 -6.69 12.61 14.38
N ASN A 62 -8.01 12.61 14.19
CA ASN A 62 -8.94 12.08 15.21
C ASN A 62 -8.72 10.58 15.40
N ARG A 63 -8.53 9.85 14.29
CA ARG A 63 -8.28 8.42 14.34
C ARG A 63 -6.91 8.10 14.92
N LEU A 64 -5.89 8.88 14.56
CA LEU A 64 -4.55 8.78 15.13
C LEU A 64 -4.59 8.92 16.65
N GLN A 65 -5.36 9.87 17.18
CA GLN A 65 -5.50 10.05 18.62
C GLN A 65 -6.02 8.76 19.29
N SER A 66 -7.02 8.09 18.71
CA SER A 66 -7.50 6.82 19.24
C SER A 66 -6.49 5.68 19.16
N PHE A 67 -5.57 5.69 18.18
CA PHE A 67 -4.45 4.74 18.16
C PHE A 67 -3.42 5.04 19.26
N LEU A 68 -3.14 6.32 19.49
CA LEU A 68 -2.20 6.76 20.52
C LEU A 68 -2.71 6.46 21.93
N GLU A 69 -4.00 6.73 22.20
CA GLU A 69 -4.63 6.37 23.48
C GLU A 69 -4.49 4.87 23.74
N ARG A 70 -4.78 4.01 22.75
CA ARG A 70 -4.60 2.56 22.89
C ARG A 70 -3.14 2.15 23.09
N TYR A 71 -2.20 2.82 22.43
CA TYR A 71 -0.78 2.56 22.59
C TYR A 71 -0.28 2.96 23.99
N GLU A 72 -0.72 4.11 24.50
CA GLU A 72 -0.37 4.62 25.82
C GLU A 72 -1.00 3.77 26.94
N ASP A 73 -2.28 3.44 26.81
CA ASP A 73 -3.05 2.66 27.78
C ASP A 73 -2.82 1.15 27.68
N TYR A 74 -2.04 0.67 26.69
CA TYR A 74 -1.77 -0.76 26.54
C TYR A 74 -1.02 -1.28 27.77
N ASP A 75 -1.74 -2.03 28.60
CA ASP A 75 -1.24 -2.78 29.74
C ASP A 75 -1.99 -4.12 29.73
N ASP A 76 -1.34 -5.18 29.24
CA ASP A 76 -1.90 -6.52 29.24
C ASP A 76 -1.41 -7.28 30.47
N PRO A 77 -2.24 -7.45 31.52
CA PRO A 77 -1.82 -8.12 32.74
C PRO A 77 -1.48 -9.60 32.51
N SER A 78 -1.99 -10.19 31.43
CA SER A 78 -1.74 -11.58 31.05
C SER A 78 -0.45 -11.76 30.24
N ASN A 79 0.06 -10.68 29.63
CA ASN A 79 1.33 -10.68 28.92
C ASN A 79 2.09 -9.35 29.13
N PRO A 80 2.67 -9.13 30.34
CA PRO A 80 3.33 -7.87 30.69
C PRO A 80 4.60 -7.58 29.87
N GLU A 81 5.17 -8.61 29.24
CA GLU A 81 6.38 -8.49 28.42
C GLU A 81 6.08 -8.11 26.97
N MET A 82 4.81 -8.08 26.57
CA MET A 82 4.44 -7.79 25.19
C MET A 82 4.73 -6.33 24.82
N PRO A 83 5.48 -6.06 23.73
CA PRO A 83 5.72 -4.71 23.27
C PRO A 83 4.43 -4.00 22.86
N LYS A 84 4.35 -2.71 23.18
CA LYS A 84 3.24 -1.84 22.77
C LYS A 84 3.21 -1.66 21.26
N PHE A 85 2.02 -1.56 20.69
CA PHE A 85 1.81 -1.34 19.25
C PHE A 85 0.64 -0.40 18.99
N MET A 86 0.68 0.32 17.87
CA MET A 86 -0.40 1.21 17.44
C MET A 86 -1.42 0.46 16.58
N TYR A 87 -0.95 -0.49 15.78
CA TYR A 87 -1.77 -1.22 14.82
C TYR A 87 -1.76 -2.74 15.07
N GLY A 88 -2.92 -3.28 15.45
CA GLY A 88 -3.12 -4.73 15.58
C GLY A 88 -3.36 -5.44 14.25
N SER A 89 -3.73 -4.69 13.20
CA SER A 89 -3.77 -5.15 11.82
C SER A 89 -2.58 -4.60 11.03
N HIS A 90 -2.16 -5.33 10.01
CA HIS A 90 -1.03 -4.97 9.18
C HIS A 90 -1.47 -4.36 7.85
N TYR A 91 -0.59 -3.59 7.21
CA TYR A 91 -0.89 -2.96 5.92
C TYR A 91 -0.83 -3.91 4.72
N SER A 92 -0.25 -5.11 4.90
CA SER A 92 -0.13 -6.16 3.88
C SER A 92 -0.33 -7.54 4.52
N SER A 93 -1.25 -8.32 3.98
CA SER A 93 -1.52 -9.70 4.40
C SER A 93 -2.18 -10.46 3.27
N ALA A 94 -2.21 -11.79 3.35
CA ALA A 94 -2.92 -12.62 2.38
C ALA A 94 -4.40 -12.19 2.23
N GLY A 95 -5.07 -11.88 3.34
CA GLY A 95 -6.45 -11.39 3.31
C GLY A 95 -6.62 -10.09 2.53
N ILE A 96 -5.63 -9.19 2.57
CA ILE A 96 -5.63 -7.91 1.83
C ILE A 96 -5.45 -8.16 0.33
N VAL A 97 -4.51 -9.04 -0.03
CA VAL A 97 -4.26 -9.42 -1.43
C VAL A 97 -5.53 -10.03 -2.03
N LEU A 98 -6.14 -10.98 -1.32
CA LEU A 98 -7.38 -11.63 -1.73
C LEU A 98 -8.57 -10.66 -1.76
N HIS A 99 -8.62 -9.68 -0.87
CA HIS A 99 -9.63 -8.62 -0.90
C HIS A 99 -9.56 -7.81 -2.20
N PHE A 100 -8.37 -7.37 -2.63
CA PHE A 100 -8.23 -6.60 -3.86
C PHE A 100 -8.36 -7.45 -5.13
N LEU A 101 -7.82 -8.67 -5.14
CA LEU A 101 -7.74 -9.52 -6.33
C LEU A 101 -8.87 -10.54 -6.44
N LEU A 102 -9.89 -10.46 -5.58
CA LEU A 102 -11.01 -11.41 -5.46
C LEU A 102 -11.63 -11.87 -6.79
N ARG A 103 -11.63 -11.02 -7.82
CA ARG A 103 -12.31 -11.26 -9.11
C ARG A 103 -11.45 -12.03 -10.12
N LEU A 104 -10.19 -12.28 -9.79
CA LEU A 104 -9.22 -12.95 -10.65
C LEU A 104 -8.87 -14.33 -10.09
N GLU A 105 -8.79 -15.35 -10.95
CA GLU A 105 -8.17 -16.61 -10.56
C GLU A 105 -6.63 -16.48 -10.59
N PRO A 106 -5.90 -17.17 -9.69
CA PRO A 106 -6.37 -18.14 -8.69
C PRO A 106 -6.86 -17.51 -7.37
N PHE A 107 -6.89 -16.18 -7.25
CA PHE A 107 -7.22 -15.48 -6.00
C PHE A 107 -8.67 -15.68 -5.57
N THR A 108 -9.61 -15.84 -6.51
CA THR A 108 -10.99 -16.21 -6.19
C THR A 108 -11.03 -17.55 -5.44
N SER A 109 -10.37 -18.58 -5.98
CA SER A 109 -10.31 -19.90 -5.35
C SER A 109 -9.67 -19.84 -3.95
N LEU A 110 -8.57 -19.10 -3.81
CA LEU A 110 -7.88 -18.92 -2.52
C LEU A 110 -8.73 -18.15 -1.50
N ALA A 111 -9.50 -17.15 -1.94
CA ALA A 111 -10.42 -16.41 -1.08
C ALA A 111 -11.56 -17.30 -0.56
N LEU A 112 -12.10 -18.18 -1.42
CA LEU A 112 -13.11 -19.16 -1.02
C LEU A 112 -12.54 -20.16 0.00
N GLU A 113 -11.32 -20.67 -0.21
CA GLU A 113 -10.66 -21.58 0.72
C GLU A 113 -10.48 -20.93 2.10
N LEU A 114 -9.98 -19.69 2.14
CA LEU A 114 -9.79 -18.93 3.37
C LEU A 114 -11.11 -18.68 4.13
N GLN A 115 -12.24 -18.59 3.41
CA GLN A 115 -13.57 -18.32 3.95
C GLN A 115 -14.45 -19.58 4.04
N GLY A 116 -13.87 -20.78 4.06
CA GLY A 116 -14.63 -22.02 4.29
C GLY A 116 -15.53 -22.46 3.13
N GLY A 117 -15.18 -22.09 1.90
CA GLY A 117 -15.85 -22.51 0.67
C GLY A 117 -16.93 -21.54 0.15
N HIS A 118 -17.06 -20.36 0.75
CA HIS A 118 -18.00 -19.32 0.31
C HIS A 118 -17.35 -17.93 0.30
N PHE A 119 -17.94 -16.97 -0.41
CA PHE A 119 -17.48 -15.59 -0.34
C PHE A 119 -17.74 -14.98 1.04
N ASP A 120 -16.95 -13.98 1.43
CA ASP A 120 -17.21 -13.18 2.63
C ASP A 120 -18.52 -12.38 2.47
N CYS A 121 -19.00 -11.74 3.55
CA CYS A 121 -20.18 -10.90 3.46
C CYS A 121 -19.97 -9.72 2.49
N ALA A 122 -21.00 -9.42 1.70
CA ALA A 122 -20.93 -8.46 0.61
C ALA A 122 -20.37 -7.09 1.04
N ASP A 123 -20.77 -6.59 2.20
CA ASP A 123 -20.32 -5.30 2.74
C ASP A 123 -18.84 -5.26 3.17
N ARG A 124 -18.17 -6.43 3.30
CA ARG A 124 -16.73 -6.53 3.56
C ARG A 124 -15.89 -6.76 2.29
N LEU A 125 -16.54 -7.06 1.17
CA LEU A 125 -15.83 -7.26 -0.09
C LEU A 125 -15.31 -5.93 -0.65
N PHE A 126 -14.30 -6.00 -1.52
CA PHE A 126 -13.87 -4.85 -2.28
C PHE A 126 -14.92 -4.56 -3.36
N PHE A 127 -15.75 -3.53 -3.20
CA PHE A 127 -16.78 -3.19 -4.20
C PHE A 127 -16.78 -1.71 -4.62
N ASP A 128 -16.05 -0.84 -3.91
CA ASP A 128 -16.00 0.60 -4.21
C ASP A 128 -14.66 1.17 -3.78
N VAL A 129 -13.98 1.87 -4.70
CA VAL A 129 -12.65 2.45 -4.46
C VAL A 129 -12.70 3.53 -3.38
N ASN A 130 -13.72 4.40 -3.41
CA ASN A 130 -13.85 5.48 -2.45
C ASN A 130 -14.23 4.95 -1.07
N GLU A 131 -15.17 3.99 -0.97
CA GLU A 131 -15.49 3.37 0.33
C GLU A 131 -14.27 2.65 0.91
N SER A 132 -13.46 1.98 0.07
CA SER A 132 -12.23 1.31 0.52
C SER A 132 -11.21 2.30 1.05
N TRP A 133 -10.99 3.42 0.35
CA TRP A 133 -10.11 4.49 0.83
C TRP A 133 -10.61 5.09 2.15
N GLN A 134 -11.91 5.39 2.27
CA GLN A 134 -12.48 5.91 3.52
C GLN A 134 -12.39 4.91 4.67
N GLY A 135 -12.58 3.62 4.39
CA GLY A 135 -12.34 2.50 5.30
C GLY A 135 -10.93 2.53 5.87
N CYS A 136 -9.94 2.55 4.98
CA CYS A 136 -8.53 2.54 5.32
C CYS A 136 -8.08 3.81 6.06
N CYS A 137 -8.66 4.99 5.75
CA CYS A 137 -8.10 6.27 6.22
C CYS A 137 -8.90 6.97 7.32
N SER A 138 -10.18 6.64 7.49
CA SER A 138 -11.08 7.41 8.33
C SER A 138 -11.98 6.57 9.23
N THR A 139 -12.69 5.58 8.67
CA THR A 139 -13.87 5.00 9.34
C THR A 139 -13.57 3.75 10.17
N SER A 140 -12.51 3.01 9.87
CA SER A 140 -12.16 1.78 10.58
C SER A 140 -10.87 1.93 11.39
N MET A 141 -10.90 1.41 12.63
CA MET A 141 -9.75 1.29 13.54
C MET A 141 -8.94 0.02 13.32
N SER A 142 -9.43 -0.90 12.48
CA SER A 142 -8.75 -2.17 12.16
C SER A 142 -8.31 -2.24 10.70
N ASP A 143 -8.44 -1.14 9.95
CA ASP A 143 -8.16 -1.07 8.53
C ASP A 143 -7.05 -0.06 8.25
N VAL A 144 -5.85 -0.56 7.99
CA VAL A 144 -4.66 0.24 7.65
C VAL A 144 -3.96 -0.27 6.39
N LYS A 145 -4.71 -0.93 5.49
CA LYS A 145 -4.15 -1.62 4.30
C LYS A 145 -3.53 -0.64 3.30
N GLU A 146 -2.36 -1.01 2.82
CA GLU A 146 -1.73 -0.43 1.63
C GLU A 146 -2.16 -1.22 0.38
N LEU A 147 -1.69 -0.80 -0.79
CA LEU A 147 -2.10 -1.34 -2.08
C LEU A 147 -1.23 -2.51 -2.55
N VAL A 148 -1.76 -3.24 -3.52
CA VAL A 148 -1.03 -4.24 -4.32
C VAL A 148 -0.55 -3.64 -5.65
N PRO A 149 0.52 -4.18 -6.29
CA PRO A 149 1.04 -3.69 -7.57
C PRO A 149 0.03 -3.59 -8.71
N GLU A 150 -0.95 -4.49 -8.73
CA GLU A 150 -2.01 -4.62 -9.74
C GLU A 150 -2.83 -3.33 -9.86
N TRP A 151 -2.95 -2.55 -8.78
CA TRP A 151 -3.61 -1.25 -8.78
C TRP A 151 -3.06 -0.28 -9.85
N TYR A 152 -1.80 -0.46 -10.24
CA TYR A 152 -1.07 0.41 -11.16
C TYR A 152 -0.79 -0.22 -12.52
N CYS A 153 -1.28 -1.44 -12.78
CA CYS A 153 -1.01 -2.14 -14.04
C CYS A 153 -2.09 -3.10 -14.54
N LEU A 154 -3.08 -3.49 -13.73
CA LEU A 154 -4.02 -4.56 -14.06
C LEU A 154 -5.48 -4.12 -13.92
N PRO A 155 -6.13 -3.66 -15.01
CA PRO A 155 -7.52 -3.20 -14.97
C PRO A 155 -8.53 -4.33 -14.71
N ASP A 156 -8.19 -5.57 -15.06
CA ASP A 156 -9.05 -6.74 -14.90
C ASP A 156 -9.46 -7.01 -13.45
N MET A 157 -8.65 -6.59 -12.46
CA MET A 157 -8.99 -6.78 -11.03
C MET A 157 -10.28 -6.06 -10.61
N PHE A 158 -10.69 -5.03 -11.35
CA PHE A 158 -11.89 -4.24 -11.07
C PHE A 158 -13.15 -4.80 -11.76
N HIS A 159 -13.01 -5.80 -12.64
CA HIS A 159 -14.10 -6.38 -13.41
C HIS A 159 -14.47 -7.77 -12.91
N ASN A 160 -15.77 -8.01 -12.72
CA ASN A 160 -16.33 -9.32 -12.42
C ASN A 160 -16.60 -10.11 -13.72
N THR A 161 -15.56 -10.29 -14.54
CA THR A 161 -15.66 -10.95 -15.87
C THR A 161 -16.16 -12.39 -15.77
N ASN A 162 -15.90 -13.07 -14.65
CA ASN A 162 -16.35 -14.43 -14.37
C ASN A 162 -17.79 -14.51 -13.83
N GLU A 163 -18.48 -13.37 -13.70
CA GLU A 163 -19.87 -13.27 -13.22
C GLU A 163 -20.13 -13.91 -11.84
N TRP A 164 -19.13 -13.82 -10.95
CA TRP A 164 -19.23 -14.39 -9.61
C TRP A 164 -20.42 -13.85 -8.82
N LYS A 165 -21.02 -14.70 -7.98
CA LYS A 165 -22.13 -14.34 -7.09
C LYS A 165 -21.60 -13.79 -5.77
N LEU A 166 -21.20 -12.51 -5.79
CA LEU A 166 -20.55 -11.83 -4.65
C LEU A 166 -21.53 -11.30 -3.57
N GLY A 167 -22.82 -11.65 -3.65
CA GLY A 167 -23.83 -11.26 -2.69
C GLY A 167 -24.43 -9.86 -2.91
N GLU A 168 -25.27 -9.45 -1.96
CA GLU A 168 -25.96 -8.15 -1.96
C GLU A 168 -25.58 -7.34 -0.73
N LEU A 169 -25.31 -6.05 -0.95
CA LEU A 169 -25.02 -5.09 0.11
C LEU A 169 -26.26 -4.89 0.98
N GLN A 170 -26.02 -4.64 2.27
CA GLN A 170 -27.08 -4.28 3.21
C GLN A 170 -27.82 -3.01 2.78
N GLU A 171 -28.99 -2.79 3.39
CA GLU A 171 -29.83 -1.60 3.19
C GLU A 171 -30.28 -1.39 1.73
N GLY A 172 -30.27 -2.44 0.91
CA GLY A 172 -30.69 -2.36 -0.49
C GLY A 172 -29.73 -1.55 -1.38
N ARG A 173 -28.45 -1.40 -0.99
CA ARG A 173 -27.43 -0.69 -1.78
C ARG A 173 -27.01 -1.42 -3.08
N GLY A 174 -27.59 -2.60 -3.34
CA GLY A 174 -27.47 -3.35 -4.58
C GLY A 174 -26.52 -4.54 -4.49
N ARG A 175 -26.40 -5.28 -5.60
CA ARG A 175 -25.53 -6.45 -5.71
C ARG A 175 -24.07 -6.02 -5.85
N VAL A 176 -23.16 -6.78 -5.25
CA VAL A 176 -21.72 -6.65 -5.50
C VAL A 176 -21.38 -7.31 -6.83
N ASP A 177 -20.68 -6.56 -7.69
CA ASP A 177 -20.29 -6.97 -9.04
C ASP A 177 -18.92 -6.33 -9.42
N ASN A 178 -18.83 -5.63 -10.56
CA ASN A 178 -17.72 -4.74 -10.87
C ASN A 178 -17.45 -3.75 -9.74
N VAL A 179 -16.19 -3.44 -9.51
CA VAL A 179 -15.80 -2.43 -8.51
C VAL A 179 -16.26 -1.05 -9.00
N ARG A 180 -16.91 -0.28 -8.13
CA ARG A 180 -17.30 1.09 -8.41
C ARG A 180 -16.08 1.99 -8.43
N LEU A 181 -15.85 2.59 -9.59
CA LEU A 181 -14.71 3.45 -9.88
C LEU A 181 -15.05 4.92 -9.62
N PRO A 182 -14.06 5.76 -9.29
CA PRO A 182 -14.26 7.19 -9.08
C PRO A 182 -14.69 7.91 -10.37
N PRO A 183 -15.36 9.08 -10.27
CA PRO A 183 -15.90 9.78 -11.44
C PRO A 183 -14.84 10.15 -12.50
N TRP A 184 -13.62 10.46 -12.08
CA TRP A 184 -12.51 10.77 -13.00
C TRP A 184 -12.06 9.59 -13.86
N ALA A 185 -12.39 8.35 -13.49
CA ALA A 185 -12.13 7.16 -14.29
C ALA A 185 -13.22 6.90 -15.35
N LYS A 186 -14.32 7.66 -15.32
CA LYS A 186 -15.39 7.62 -16.34
C LYS A 186 -15.99 6.22 -16.58
N GLY A 187 -15.97 5.37 -15.55
CA GLY A 187 -16.47 4.00 -15.63
C GLY A 187 -15.55 3.02 -16.38
N ASP A 188 -14.30 3.40 -16.67
CA ASP A 188 -13.32 2.57 -17.36
C ASP A 188 -12.15 2.21 -16.43
N ALA A 189 -11.93 0.92 -16.20
CA ALA A 189 -10.83 0.42 -15.38
C ALA A 189 -9.46 0.67 -16.02
N HIS A 190 -9.36 0.68 -17.36
CA HIS A 190 -8.10 1.03 -18.03
C HIS A 190 -7.73 2.49 -17.76
N GLU A 191 -8.71 3.40 -17.86
CA GLU A 191 -8.51 4.81 -17.50
C GLU A 191 -8.17 4.98 -16.02
N PHE A 192 -8.83 4.21 -15.13
CA PHE A 192 -8.50 4.19 -13.71
C PHE A 192 -7.03 3.84 -13.46
N VAL A 193 -6.57 2.71 -14.01
CA VAL A 193 -5.19 2.24 -13.86
C VAL A 193 -4.20 3.21 -14.50
N ARG A 194 -4.50 3.75 -15.69
CA ARG A 194 -3.65 4.72 -16.38
C ARG A 194 -3.44 5.99 -15.55
N ILE A 195 -4.51 6.52 -14.96
CA ILE A 195 -4.44 7.72 -14.09
C ILE A 195 -3.67 7.41 -12.81
N ASN A 196 -3.91 6.26 -12.15
CA ASN A 196 -3.15 5.85 -10.98
C ASN A 196 -1.65 5.72 -11.29
N ARG A 197 -1.30 5.10 -12.43
CA ARG A 197 0.10 4.99 -12.86
C ARG A 197 0.73 6.35 -13.15
N THR A 198 -0.03 7.25 -13.77
CA THR A 198 0.41 8.64 -14.02
C THR A 198 0.63 9.39 -12.70
N ALA A 199 -0.26 9.20 -11.71
CA ALA A 199 -0.12 9.79 -10.39
C ALA A 199 1.13 9.26 -9.66
N LEU A 200 1.36 7.94 -9.68
CA LEU A 200 2.54 7.30 -9.09
C LEU A 200 3.85 7.80 -9.73
N GLU A 201 3.84 8.10 -11.02
CA GLU A 201 5.00 8.63 -11.75
C GLU A 201 5.05 10.18 -11.78
N SER A 202 4.16 10.86 -11.05
CA SER A 202 4.13 12.32 -10.99
C SER A 202 5.33 12.91 -10.25
N GLU A 203 5.57 14.21 -10.45
CA GLU A 203 6.65 14.93 -9.76
C GLU A 203 6.44 14.93 -8.24
N TYR A 204 5.20 15.14 -7.78
CA TYR A 204 4.85 15.10 -6.35
C TYR A 204 5.29 13.77 -5.72
N VAL A 205 4.91 12.64 -6.32
CA VAL A 205 5.31 11.34 -5.78
C VAL A 205 6.81 11.16 -5.88
N SER A 206 7.43 11.53 -6.99
CA SER A 206 8.87 11.37 -7.19
C SER A 206 9.70 12.05 -6.10
N THR A 207 9.35 13.27 -5.70
CA THR A 207 10.08 13.99 -4.65
C THR A 207 9.73 13.53 -3.23
N ASN A 208 8.59 12.85 -3.02
CA ASN A 208 8.13 12.46 -1.68
C ASN A 208 8.19 10.95 -1.38
N LEU A 209 8.39 10.09 -2.40
CA LEU A 209 8.29 8.63 -2.25
C LEU A 209 9.30 8.02 -1.28
N HIS A 210 10.47 8.64 -1.16
CA HIS A 210 11.52 8.20 -0.25
C HIS A 210 11.05 8.19 1.22
N HIS A 211 10.12 9.07 1.61
CA HIS A 211 9.53 9.05 2.94
C HIS A 211 8.63 7.83 3.19
N TRP A 212 7.85 7.41 2.19
CA TRP A 212 7.05 6.19 2.32
C TRP A 212 7.95 4.95 2.35
N ILE A 213 9.05 4.96 1.58
CA ILE A 213 10.06 3.91 1.63
C ILE A 213 10.69 3.84 3.03
N ASP A 214 10.95 4.98 3.69
CA ASP A 214 11.44 5.00 5.07
C ASP A 214 10.50 4.32 6.07
N LEU A 215 9.18 4.44 5.87
CA LEU A 215 8.16 3.78 6.70
C LEU A 215 8.15 2.26 6.49
N ILE A 216 8.21 1.81 5.24
CA ILE A 216 7.95 0.40 4.88
C ILE A 216 9.23 -0.44 4.87
N PHE A 217 10.34 0.10 4.37
CA PHE A 217 11.60 -0.62 4.19
C PHE A 217 12.78 0.04 4.91
N GLY A 218 12.61 1.26 5.44
CA GLY A 218 13.70 2.06 5.96
C GLY A 218 13.71 2.29 7.46
N TYR A 219 14.35 3.38 7.86
CA TYR A 219 14.72 3.60 9.26
C TYR A 219 13.51 3.88 10.16
N LYS A 220 12.36 4.27 9.60
CA LYS A 220 11.09 4.49 10.34
C LYS A 220 10.25 3.21 10.46
N GLN A 221 10.75 2.06 10.04
CA GLN A 221 10.04 0.78 10.17
C GLN A 221 9.99 0.28 11.62
N GLN A 222 11.05 0.54 12.41
CA GLN A 222 11.20 0.03 13.78
C GLN A 222 11.84 1.08 14.71
N GLY A 223 11.81 0.81 16.03
CA GLY A 223 12.45 1.64 17.05
C GLY A 223 11.80 3.01 17.27
N ASP A 224 12.56 3.93 17.88
CA ASP A 224 12.07 5.26 18.26
C ASP A 224 11.56 6.08 17.07
N ASP A 225 12.16 5.90 15.89
CA ASP A 225 11.75 6.62 14.68
C ASP A 225 10.42 6.09 14.13
N ALA A 226 10.11 4.81 14.32
CA ALA A 226 8.78 4.28 14.04
C ALA A 226 7.73 4.84 15.01
N ILE A 227 8.06 4.97 16.30
CA ILE A 227 7.16 5.58 17.30
C ILE A 227 6.85 7.03 16.92
N LYS A 228 7.88 7.84 16.61
CA LYS A 228 7.72 9.24 16.18
C LYS A 228 6.93 9.38 14.88
N ALA A 229 7.06 8.41 13.97
CA ALA A 229 6.34 8.38 12.70
C ALA A 229 4.95 7.71 12.79
N TYR A 230 4.54 7.28 13.98
CA TYR A 230 3.29 6.56 14.24
C TYR A 230 3.18 5.26 13.44
N ASN A 231 4.25 4.47 13.37
CA ASN A 231 4.40 3.34 12.45
C ASN A 231 4.71 2.00 13.16
N VAL A 232 4.12 1.78 14.34
CA VAL A 232 4.39 0.58 15.16
C VAL A 232 3.26 -0.44 15.02
N PHE A 233 3.58 -1.59 14.44
CA PHE A 233 2.68 -2.72 14.25
C PHE A 233 2.84 -3.75 15.38
N HIS A 234 1.93 -4.72 15.42
CA HIS A 234 2.02 -5.83 16.36
C HIS A 234 3.37 -6.56 16.23
N TYR A 235 4.00 -6.90 17.36
CA TYR A 235 5.38 -7.41 17.41
C TYR A 235 5.60 -8.67 16.56
N LEU A 236 4.62 -9.58 16.49
CA LEU A 236 4.65 -10.79 15.65
C LEU A 236 4.78 -10.52 14.14
N THR A 237 4.55 -9.28 13.69
CA THR A 237 4.71 -8.93 12.27
C THR A 237 6.17 -8.74 11.88
N TYR A 238 7.08 -8.52 12.82
CA TYR A 238 8.50 -8.27 12.54
C TYR A 238 9.30 -9.58 12.55
N GLU A 239 10.34 -9.66 11.70
CA GLU A 239 11.21 -10.85 11.57
C GLU A 239 11.85 -11.26 12.90
N GLU A 240 12.26 -10.29 13.72
CA GLU A 240 12.85 -10.50 15.05
C GLU A 240 11.80 -10.59 16.18
N GLY A 241 10.50 -10.59 15.83
CA GLY A 241 9.40 -10.48 16.79
C GLY A 241 9.21 -11.70 17.69
N VAL A 242 9.40 -12.91 17.16
CA VAL A 242 9.26 -14.18 17.91
C VAL A 242 10.18 -15.27 17.37
N GLU A 243 10.95 -15.88 18.27
CA GLU A 243 11.71 -17.11 18.00
C GLU A 243 10.77 -18.32 18.09
N ILE A 244 10.10 -18.65 16.97
CA ILE A 244 9.10 -19.75 16.90
C ILE A 244 9.69 -21.09 17.35
N GLU A 245 10.96 -21.34 17.00
CA GLU A 245 11.66 -22.58 17.36
C GLU A 245 11.86 -22.74 18.88
N GLY A 246 11.94 -21.62 19.61
CA GLY A 246 12.05 -21.58 21.06
C GLY A 246 10.74 -21.83 21.81
N ILE A 247 9.58 -21.83 21.13
CA ILE A 247 8.28 -22.07 21.77
C ILE A 247 8.10 -23.58 22.00
N GLU A 248 8.24 -24.07 23.23
CA GLU A 248 8.13 -25.50 23.56
C GLU A 248 6.70 -26.05 23.45
N ASP A 249 5.67 -25.24 23.75
CA ASP A 249 4.26 -25.66 23.67
C ASP A 249 3.81 -25.70 22.20
N PRO A 250 3.43 -26.88 21.66
CA PRO A 250 2.95 -27.01 20.29
C PRO A 250 1.72 -26.14 19.97
N THR A 251 0.83 -25.92 20.95
CA THR A 251 -0.39 -25.14 20.75
C THR A 251 -0.06 -23.65 20.61
N MET A 252 0.82 -23.15 21.46
CA MET A 252 1.29 -21.76 21.37
C MET A 252 2.10 -21.53 20.10
N ARG A 253 2.90 -22.52 19.68
CA ARG A 253 3.66 -22.47 18.43
C ARG A 253 2.73 -22.39 17.22
N GLU A 254 1.73 -23.28 17.16
CA GLU A 254 0.74 -23.28 16.07
C GLU A 254 -0.05 -21.96 16.02
N ALA A 255 -0.43 -21.41 17.18
CA ALA A 255 -1.10 -20.12 17.26
C ALA A 255 -0.22 -18.96 16.78
N ALA A 256 1.07 -18.94 17.16
CA ALA A 256 2.02 -17.93 16.70
C ALA A 256 2.26 -18.01 15.19
N GLU A 257 2.45 -19.22 14.65
CA GLU A 257 2.60 -19.43 13.21
C GLU A 257 1.34 -19.02 12.43
N ALA A 258 0.16 -19.35 12.95
CA ALA A 258 -1.11 -18.95 12.34
C ALA A 258 -1.26 -17.42 12.35
N GLN A 259 -0.87 -16.76 13.45
CA GLN A 259 -0.89 -15.31 13.56
C GLN A 259 0.02 -14.66 12.50
N ILE A 260 1.27 -15.15 12.39
CA ILE A 260 2.26 -14.66 11.42
C ILE A 260 1.76 -14.84 9.98
N ARG A 261 1.20 -16.01 9.65
CA ARG A 261 0.71 -16.30 8.29
C ARG A 261 -0.48 -15.44 7.88
N HIS A 262 -1.40 -15.14 8.79
CA HIS A 262 -2.68 -14.51 8.43
C HIS A 262 -2.77 -13.01 8.74
N PHE A 263 -2.03 -12.52 9.74
CA PHE A 263 -2.19 -11.14 10.23
C PHE A 263 -1.11 -10.18 9.71
N GLY A 264 -0.26 -10.66 8.79
CA GLY A 264 0.68 -9.85 8.04
C GLY A 264 2.11 -9.95 8.57
N GLN A 265 3.04 -9.79 7.63
CA GLN A 265 4.47 -9.84 7.88
C GLN A 265 5.06 -8.53 7.36
N THR A 266 5.87 -7.84 8.15
CA THR A 266 6.61 -6.62 7.78
C THR A 266 7.77 -7.01 6.84
N PRO A 267 8.06 -6.28 5.74
CA PRO A 267 9.18 -6.63 4.87
C PRO A 267 10.51 -6.48 5.61
N THR A 268 11.56 -7.17 5.16
CA THR A 268 12.91 -6.97 5.70
C THR A 268 13.33 -5.50 5.59
N GLN A 269 13.88 -4.95 6.67
CA GLN A 269 14.41 -3.59 6.69
C GLN A 269 15.66 -3.50 5.80
N LEU A 270 15.61 -2.67 4.77
CA LEU A 270 16.69 -2.51 3.79
C LEU A 270 17.73 -1.46 4.18
N LEU A 271 17.33 -0.46 4.96
CA LEU A 271 18.16 0.69 5.32
C LEU A 271 17.84 1.19 6.73
N LYS A 272 18.89 1.54 7.48
CA LYS A 272 18.81 2.13 8.83
C LYS A 272 19.11 3.63 8.87
N VAL A 273 19.19 4.25 7.69
CA VAL A 273 19.40 5.69 7.49
C VAL A 273 18.31 6.23 6.57
N PRO A 274 18.05 7.54 6.52
CA PRO A 274 17.06 8.11 5.60
C PRO A 274 17.32 7.71 4.14
N HIS A 275 16.27 7.27 3.45
CA HIS A 275 16.34 6.94 2.03
C HIS A 275 16.66 8.20 1.22
N THR A 276 17.54 8.09 0.24
CA THR A 276 17.92 9.21 -0.61
C THR A 276 16.72 9.72 -1.42
N GLU A 277 16.51 11.03 -1.40
CA GLU A 277 15.50 11.71 -2.21
C GLU A 277 15.82 11.55 -3.70
N ARG A 278 14.79 11.33 -4.52
CA ARG A 278 14.94 11.32 -5.97
C ARG A 278 15.06 12.76 -6.46
N LEU A 279 16.07 13.03 -7.27
CA LEU A 279 16.24 14.34 -7.89
C LEU A 279 14.99 14.74 -8.71
N PRO A 280 14.59 16.02 -8.67
CA PRO A 280 13.45 16.49 -9.44
C PRO A 280 13.73 16.40 -10.95
N LEU A 281 12.68 16.39 -11.77
CA LEU A 281 12.79 16.15 -13.21
C LEU A 281 13.69 17.17 -13.92
N ASN A 282 13.64 18.44 -13.50
CA ASN A 282 14.48 19.51 -14.04
C ASN A 282 15.97 19.33 -13.73
N GLU A 283 16.32 18.57 -12.69
CA GLU A 283 17.70 18.23 -12.35
C GLU A 283 18.16 16.92 -13.01
N CYS A 284 17.25 15.97 -13.19
CA CYS A 284 17.49 14.72 -13.91
C CYS A 284 17.67 14.94 -15.42
N VAL A 285 16.85 15.82 -16.00
CA VAL A 285 16.83 16.12 -17.43
C VAL A 285 17.61 17.41 -17.67
N ARG A 286 18.94 17.31 -17.65
CA ARG A 286 19.79 18.37 -18.21
C ARG A 286 19.89 18.14 -19.72
N PRO A 287 19.42 19.08 -20.56
CA PRO A 287 19.71 19.02 -21.99
C PRO A 287 21.24 18.89 -22.16
N LEU A 288 21.67 18.00 -23.06
CA LEU A 288 23.09 17.88 -23.42
C LEU A 288 23.67 19.24 -23.85
N LEU A 289 22.79 20.11 -24.37
CA LEU A 289 23.06 21.46 -24.84
C LEU A 289 21.95 22.37 -24.29
N SER A 290 22.30 23.26 -23.38
CA SER A 290 21.38 24.15 -22.68
C SER A 290 21.50 25.62 -23.11
N GLY A 291 22.54 25.95 -23.88
CA GLY A 291 22.69 27.26 -24.53
C GLY A 291 23.72 27.26 -25.66
N GLU A 292 23.84 28.38 -26.39
CA GLU A 292 24.77 28.53 -27.52
C GLU A 292 26.23 28.24 -27.19
N LYS A 293 26.65 28.40 -25.93
CA LYS A 293 28.01 28.07 -25.49
C LYS A 293 28.30 26.57 -25.57
N ASP A 294 27.28 25.74 -25.36
CA ASP A 294 27.41 24.28 -25.39
C ASP A 294 27.55 23.77 -26.83
N LEU A 295 27.09 24.55 -27.81
CA LEU A 295 27.22 24.25 -29.25
C LEU A 295 28.63 24.49 -29.79
N LYS A 296 29.46 25.31 -29.13
CA LYS A 296 30.78 25.73 -29.65
C LYS A 296 31.79 24.60 -29.76
N ASN A 297 31.59 23.50 -29.05
CA ASN A 297 32.50 22.36 -29.02
C ASN A 297 31.98 21.14 -29.80
N LEU A 298 30.83 21.25 -30.47
CA LEU A 298 30.30 20.18 -31.31
C LEU A 298 31.10 20.12 -32.62
N GLN A 299 31.91 19.08 -32.77
CA GLN A 299 32.55 18.75 -34.05
C GLN A 299 31.58 17.89 -34.86
N PHE A 300 31.13 18.41 -36.00
CA PHE A 300 30.38 17.63 -36.98
C PHE A 300 31.35 16.80 -37.81
N PHE A 301 31.14 15.49 -37.86
CA PHE A 301 31.81 14.62 -38.82
C PHE A 301 31.24 14.93 -40.21
N GLN A 302 32.03 15.61 -41.05
CA GLN A 302 31.75 15.62 -42.49
C GLN A 302 32.16 14.27 -43.06
N CYS A 303 31.18 13.47 -43.52
CA CYS A 303 31.49 12.37 -44.41
C CYS A 303 32.04 12.97 -45.70
N HIS A 304 33.31 12.68 -46.01
CA HIS A 304 33.85 12.92 -47.33
C HIS A 304 33.28 11.87 -48.28
N GLU A 305 32.68 12.32 -49.38
CA GLU A 305 32.22 11.49 -50.51
C GLU A 305 33.36 10.72 -51.18
#